data_AF-C4R8Q1-F1
#
_entry.id   AF-C4R8Q1-F1
#
_cell.length_a   1.000
_cell.length_b   1.000
_cell.length_c   1.000
_cell.angle_alpha   90.00
_cell.angle_beta   90.00
_cell.angle_gamma   90.00
#
_symmetry.space_group_name_H-M   'P 1'
#
loop_
_entity.id
_entity.type
_entity.pdbx_description
1 polymer ?
#
loop_
_entity_poly.entity_id
_entity_poly.type
_entity_poly.pdbx_seq_one_letter_code
_entity_poly.pdbx_strand_id
1 'polypeptide(L)'
;MFRTAVRNYSSRVGQKFQSLEQIKEYLKKPTWDTKTLLKGSQKSLEIDTPKLHRLLQLSGLSTDLDAGKERQLLNDLNAQLTMMNKLQEIECKEFDLIETQHSPLKFQDIRNATGELRQSSKKGETGQWNPLDLASVKSEGFYVVNEKLGKE
;
A
#
# COMPACT_ATOMS: atom_id res chain seq x y z
N MET A 1 4.29 18.74 -34.17
CA MET A 1 5.11 19.05 -32.97
C MET A 1 4.16 19.04 -31.77
N PHE A 2 4.07 17.93 -31.03
CA PHE A 2 3.14 17.80 -29.90
C PHE A 2 3.70 18.55 -28.69
N ARG A 3 2.98 19.56 -28.20
CA ARG A 3 3.34 20.28 -26.96
C ARG A 3 2.93 19.42 -25.77
N THR A 4 3.89 18.78 -25.13
CA THR A 4 3.70 18.12 -23.83
C THR A 4 3.48 19.20 -22.77
N ALA A 5 2.28 19.27 -22.20
CA ALA A 5 1.98 20.21 -21.12
C ALA A 5 2.61 19.69 -19.80
N VAL A 6 3.72 20.28 -19.39
CA VAL A 6 4.34 20.01 -18.08
C VAL A 6 3.50 20.70 -17.00
N ARG A 7 2.89 19.92 -16.10
CA ARG A 7 2.24 20.46 -14.90
C ARG A 7 3.31 20.80 -13.87
N ASN A 8 3.62 22.08 -13.70
CA ASN A 8 4.43 22.53 -12.58
C ASN A 8 3.61 22.43 -11.28
N TYR A 9 3.84 21.37 -10.50
CA TYR A 9 3.32 21.22 -9.15
C TYR A 9 4.03 22.21 -8.23
N SER A 10 3.46 23.41 -8.10
CA SER A 10 3.81 24.34 -7.01
C SER A 10 2.57 24.53 -6.15
N SER A 11 2.66 24.22 -4.86
CA SER A 11 1.71 24.78 -3.90
C SER A 11 1.88 26.30 -3.93
N ARG A 12 0.79 27.02 -4.22
CA ARG A 12 0.78 28.48 -4.23
C ARG A 12 -0.28 28.93 -3.25
N VAL A 13 0.12 29.71 -2.25
CA VAL A 13 -0.81 30.46 -1.43
C VAL A 13 -1.16 31.73 -2.21
N GLY A 14 -2.43 31.87 -2.58
CA GLY A 14 -2.93 33.08 -3.24
C GLY A 14 -2.97 34.28 -2.29
N GLN A 15 -3.26 35.46 -2.82
CA GLN A 15 -3.50 36.65 -1.98
C GLN A 15 -4.75 36.49 -1.10
N LYS A 16 -4.76 37.15 0.06
CA LYS A 16 -5.92 37.18 0.96
C LYS A 16 -7.12 37.84 0.28
N PHE A 17 -8.28 37.18 0.32
CA PHE A 17 -9.55 37.76 -0.13
C PHE A 17 -9.95 38.95 0.74
N GLN A 18 -10.42 40.03 0.12
CA GLN A 18 -10.82 41.28 0.78
C GLN A 18 -12.33 41.39 0.99
N SER A 19 -13.14 40.60 0.27
CA SER A 19 -14.60 40.61 0.40
C SER A 19 -15.24 39.25 0.07
N LEU A 20 -16.51 39.08 0.44
CA LEU A 20 -17.29 37.87 0.16
C LEU A 20 -17.54 37.70 -1.35
N GLU A 21 -17.65 38.80 -2.09
CA GLU A 21 -17.84 38.82 -3.54
C GLU A 21 -16.64 38.21 -4.26
N GLN A 22 -15.43 38.50 -3.80
CA GLN A 22 -14.20 37.90 -4.35
C GLN A 22 -14.17 36.38 -4.16
N ILE A 23 -14.69 35.87 -3.03
CA ILE A 23 -14.80 34.43 -2.79
C ILE A 23 -15.81 33.81 -3.76
N LYS A 24 -16.99 34.43 -3.91
CA LYS A 24 -18.02 33.96 -4.86
C LYS A 24 -17.51 33.94 -6.29
N GLU A 25 -16.75 34.95 -6.69
CA GLU A 25 -16.13 35.01 -8.01
C GLU A 25 -15.04 33.94 -8.19
N TYR A 26 -14.21 33.72 -7.17
CA TYR A 26 -13.20 32.65 -7.18
C TYR A 26 -13.84 31.27 -7.36
N LEU A 27 -14.92 30.97 -6.65
CA LEU A 27 -15.65 29.70 -6.75
C LEU A 27 -16.43 29.53 -8.06
N LYS A 28 -16.74 30.62 -8.78
CA LYS A 28 -17.34 30.56 -10.12
C LYS A 28 -16.33 30.17 -11.21
N LYS A 29 -15.02 30.24 -10.93
CA LYS A 29 -14.01 29.85 -11.90
C LYS A 29 -14.18 28.37 -12.23
N PRO A 30 -14.17 27.98 -13.53
CA PRO A 30 -14.28 26.58 -13.92
C PRO A 30 -13.00 25.84 -13.54
N THR A 31 -12.91 25.39 -12.30
CA THR A 31 -11.92 24.42 -11.87
C THR A 31 -12.46 23.03 -12.19
N TRP A 32 -11.61 22.14 -12.69
CA TRP A 32 -12.00 20.76 -12.90
C TRP A 32 -12.50 20.13 -11.59
N ASP A 33 -13.69 19.52 -11.63
CA ASP A 33 -14.14 18.65 -10.55
C ASP A 33 -13.12 17.52 -10.39
N THR A 34 -12.77 17.19 -9.15
CA THR A 34 -11.88 16.07 -8.83
C THR A 34 -12.44 14.76 -9.40
N LYS A 35 -13.76 14.62 -9.49
CA LYS A 35 -14.40 13.48 -10.17
C LYS A 35 -14.10 13.43 -11.65
N THR A 36 -13.97 14.57 -12.33
CA THR A 36 -13.65 14.64 -13.76
C THR A 36 -12.16 14.39 -13.99
N LEU A 37 -11.29 14.86 -13.09
CA LEU A 37 -9.86 14.54 -13.11
C LEU A 37 -9.60 13.03 -13.01
N LEU A 38 -10.45 12.31 -12.29
CA LEU A 38 -10.39 10.86 -12.15
C LEU A 38 -11.18 10.11 -13.24
N LYS A 39 -11.77 10.77 -14.24
CA LYS A 39 -12.45 10.11 -15.36
C LYS A 39 -11.58 10.20 -16.61
N GLY A 40 -10.82 9.14 -16.88
CA GLY A 40 -10.00 9.04 -18.09
C GLY A 40 -8.78 8.15 -17.88
N SER A 41 -8.31 7.55 -18.97
CA SER A 41 -7.30 6.48 -19.08
C SER A 41 -7.87 5.05 -18.91
N GLN A 42 -8.48 4.53 -19.98
CA GLN A 42 -8.94 3.14 -20.15
C GLN A 42 -7.81 2.18 -20.58
N LYS A 43 -6.54 2.61 -20.55
CA LYS A 43 -5.42 1.79 -20.98
C LYS A 43 -4.61 1.38 -19.77
N SER A 44 -4.83 0.19 -19.19
CA SER A 44 -3.76 -0.55 -18.49
C SER A 44 -4.30 -1.72 -17.66
N LEU A 45 -3.75 -2.90 -17.94
CA LEU A 45 -3.70 -4.10 -17.09
C LEU A 45 -5.06 -4.61 -16.60
N GLU A 46 -5.65 -5.50 -17.39
CA GLU A 46 -6.79 -6.31 -16.96
C GLU A 46 -6.29 -7.56 -16.20
N ILE A 47 -6.81 -7.73 -14.99
CA ILE A 47 -6.71 -8.98 -14.26
C ILE A 47 -7.74 -9.94 -14.83
N ASP A 48 -7.24 -11.11 -15.21
CA ASP A 48 -8.03 -12.26 -15.64
C ASP A 48 -8.13 -13.28 -14.49
N THR A 49 -8.99 -14.28 -14.65
CA THR A 49 -9.17 -15.35 -13.66
C THR A 49 -7.84 -16.02 -13.25
N PRO A 50 -6.92 -16.38 -14.17
CA PRO A 50 -5.62 -16.96 -13.79
C PRO A 50 -4.78 -16.05 -12.87
N LYS A 51 -4.71 -14.74 -13.16
CA LYS A 51 -3.99 -13.78 -12.31
C LYS A 51 -4.68 -13.61 -10.95
N LEU A 52 -6.02 -13.59 -10.92
CA LEU A 52 -6.76 -13.55 -9.66
C LEU A 52 -6.46 -14.77 -8.79
N HIS A 53 -6.53 -15.97 -9.35
CA HIS A 53 -6.20 -17.21 -8.61
C HIS A 53 -4.75 -17.20 -8.11
N ARG A 54 -3.83 -16.68 -8.91
CA ARG A 54 -2.44 -16.51 -8.49
C ARG A 54 -2.31 -15.55 -7.30
N LEU A 55 -3.04 -14.44 -7.31
CA LEU A 55 -3.07 -13.49 -6.19
C LEU A 55 -3.68 -14.10 -4.92
N LEU A 56 -4.74 -14.89 -5.05
CA LEU A 56 -5.35 -15.62 -3.94
C LEU A 56 -4.34 -16.59 -3.30
N GLN A 57 -3.65 -17.38 -4.13
CA GLN A 57 -2.60 -18.29 -3.66
C GLN A 57 -1.47 -17.55 -2.92
N LEU A 58 -0.97 -16.45 -3.48
CA LEU A 58 0.08 -15.64 -2.84
C LEU A 58 -0.37 -15.01 -1.52
N SER A 59 -1.67 -14.75 -1.37
CA SER A 59 -2.27 -14.18 -0.17
C SER A 59 -2.65 -15.24 0.88
N GLY A 60 -2.45 -16.53 0.59
CA GLY A 60 -2.91 -17.63 1.45
C GLY A 60 -4.44 -17.75 1.53
N LEU A 61 -5.15 -17.27 0.49
CA LEU A 61 -6.61 -17.33 0.38
C LEU A 61 -7.05 -18.49 -0.52
N SER A 62 -8.26 -19.00 -0.29
CA SER A 62 -8.85 -20.08 -1.11
C SER A 62 -9.10 -19.60 -2.55
N THR A 63 -8.83 -20.49 -3.51
CA THR A 63 -9.18 -20.33 -4.93
C THR A 63 -10.58 -20.85 -5.25
N ASP A 64 -11.20 -21.57 -4.32
CA ASP A 64 -12.55 -22.13 -4.50
C ASP A 64 -13.59 -21.04 -4.27
N LEU A 65 -13.85 -20.27 -5.33
CA LEU A 65 -14.80 -19.17 -5.34
C LEU A 65 -16.03 -19.54 -6.15
N ASP A 66 -17.20 -19.10 -5.70
CA ASP A 66 -18.38 -19.08 -6.56
C ASP A 66 -18.18 -18.07 -7.70
N ALA A 67 -18.82 -18.33 -8.85
CA ALA A 67 -18.66 -17.52 -10.05
C ALA A 67 -19.09 -16.04 -9.86
N GLY A 68 -20.00 -15.77 -8.92
CA GLY A 68 -20.44 -14.41 -8.62
C GLY A 68 -19.36 -13.62 -7.90
N LYS A 69 -18.75 -14.23 -6.88
CA LYS A 69 -17.65 -13.67 -6.10
C LYS A 69 -16.38 -13.51 -6.93
N GLU A 70 -16.05 -14.48 -7.79
CA GLU A 70 -14.92 -14.34 -8.71
C GLU A 70 -15.08 -13.12 -9.62
N ARG A 71 -16.26 -12.97 -10.24
CA ARG A 71 -16.56 -11.81 -11.09
C ARG A 71 -16.51 -10.49 -10.31
N GLN A 72 -17.00 -10.47 -9.08
CA GLN A 72 -16.92 -9.30 -8.21
C GLN A 72 -15.46 -8.91 -7.94
N LEU A 73 -14.62 -9.86 -7.55
CA LEU A 73 -13.20 -9.61 -7.27
C LEU A 73 -12.45 -9.10 -8.50
N LEU A 74 -12.74 -9.65 -9.69
CA LEU A 74 -12.16 -9.17 -10.94
C LEU A 74 -12.55 -7.69 -11.19
N ASN A 75 -13.83 -7.35 -11.04
CA ASN A 75 -14.29 -5.97 -11.23
C ASN A 75 -13.64 -4.99 -10.23
N ASP A 76 -13.61 -5.38 -8.96
CA ASP A 76 -13.06 -4.56 -7.88
C ASP A 76 -11.55 -4.33 -8.10
N LEU A 77 -10.81 -5.39 -8.43
CA LEU A 77 -9.37 -5.30 -8.65
C LEU A 77 -9.01 -4.50 -9.91
N ASN A 78 -9.78 -4.66 -10.99
CA ASN A 78 -9.59 -3.85 -12.20
C ASN A 78 -9.92 -2.37 -11.96
N ALA A 79 -10.93 -2.07 -11.12
CA ALA A 79 -11.23 -0.70 -10.71
C ALA A 79 -10.09 -0.09 -9.86
N GLN A 80 -9.52 -0.87 -8.93
CA GLN A 80 -8.36 -0.48 -8.13
C GLN A 80 -7.13 -0.21 -9.00
N LEU A 81 -6.82 -1.11 -9.95
CA LEU A 81 -5.71 -0.92 -10.88
C LEU A 81 -5.89 0.32 -11.76
N THR A 82 -7.10 0.53 -12.28
CA THR A 82 -7.42 1.74 -13.05
C THR A 82 -7.18 3.01 -12.24
N MET A 83 -7.45 2.98 -10.93
CA MET A 83 -7.12 4.09 -10.04
C MET A 83 -5.60 4.25 -9.85
N MET A 84 -4.88 3.15 -9.63
CA MET A 84 -3.41 3.17 -9.44
C MET A 84 -2.65 3.60 -10.69
N ASN A 85 -3.11 3.23 -11.88
CA ASN A 85 -2.45 3.59 -13.14
C ASN A 85 -2.46 5.10 -13.38
N LYS A 86 -3.40 5.85 -12.78
CA LYS A 86 -3.35 7.32 -12.79
C LYS A 86 -2.16 7.89 -12.01
N LEU A 87 -1.65 7.17 -11.01
CA LEU A 87 -0.45 7.59 -10.29
C LEU A 87 0.80 7.48 -11.18
N GLN A 88 0.81 6.54 -12.13
CA GLN A 88 1.92 6.39 -13.08
C GLN A 88 2.00 7.55 -14.09
N GLU A 89 0.87 8.24 -14.35
CA GLU A 89 0.82 9.42 -15.21
C GLU A 89 1.34 10.69 -14.51
N ILE A 90 1.54 10.64 -13.19
CA ILE A 90 2.07 11.76 -12.41
C ILE A 90 3.59 11.78 -12.56
N GLU A 91 4.11 12.83 -13.18
CA GLU A 91 5.56 13.10 -13.20
C GLU A 91 6.05 13.33 -11.77
N CYS A 92 6.81 12.36 -11.25
CA CYS A 92 7.51 12.49 -9.99
C CYS A 92 8.87 13.15 -10.23
N LYS A 93 9.08 14.33 -9.64
CA LYS A 93 10.40 14.95 -9.52
C LYS A 93 11.11 14.34 -8.31
N GLU A 94 12.39 14.04 -8.46
CA GLU A 94 13.35 13.63 -7.42
C GLU A 94 12.73 12.81 -6.27
N PHE A 95 12.70 11.49 -6.45
CA PHE A 95 12.46 10.60 -5.32
C PHE A 95 13.69 10.60 -4.42
N ASP A 96 13.68 11.40 -3.36
CA ASP A 96 14.16 10.84 -2.10
C ASP A 96 13.15 9.75 -1.77
N LEU A 97 13.61 8.51 -1.64
CA LEU A 97 12.80 7.28 -1.58
C LEU A 97 11.94 7.20 -0.31
N ILE A 98 11.28 8.28 0.14
CA ILE A 98 11.13 8.56 1.58
C ILE A 98 12.36 7.98 2.26
N GLU A 99 13.55 8.46 1.87
CA GLU A 99 14.74 8.14 2.63
C GLU A 99 14.41 8.64 4.02
N THR A 100 14.08 7.68 4.88
CA THR A 100 13.77 7.92 6.27
C THR A 100 14.88 8.82 6.75
N GLN A 101 14.53 10.02 7.24
CA GLN A 101 15.48 11.04 7.72
C GLN A 101 16.21 10.53 8.95
N HIS A 102 16.99 9.48 8.78
CA HIS A 102 17.74 8.80 9.79
C HIS A 102 19.19 9.19 9.55
N SER A 103 19.81 9.71 10.60
CA SER A 103 21.26 9.85 10.62
C SER A 103 21.88 8.47 10.33
N PRO A 104 22.89 8.39 9.45
CA PRO A 104 23.53 7.11 9.15
C PRO A 104 24.07 6.50 10.45
N LEU A 105 23.79 5.21 10.65
CA LEU A 105 24.22 4.46 11.83
C LEU A 105 25.76 4.41 11.85
N LYS A 106 26.39 4.99 12.88
CA LYS A 106 27.85 5.02 13.00
C LYS A 106 28.35 3.75 13.68
N PHE A 107 29.61 3.41 13.45
CA PHE A 107 30.27 2.27 14.11
C PHE A 107 30.17 2.34 15.65
N GLN A 108 30.28 3.53 16.23
CA GLN A 108 30.14 3.71 17.69
C GLN A 108 28.72 3.44 18.18
N ASP A 109 27.70 3.79 17.39
CA ASP A 109 26.31 3.49 17.74
C ASP A 109 26.09 1.98 17.82
N ILE A 110 26.65 1.23 16.86
CA ILE A 110 26.62 -0.25 16.86
C ILE A 110 27.37 -0.81 18.07
N ARG A 111 28.58 -0.28 18.35
CA ARG A 111 29.39 -0.74 19.49
C ARG A 111 28.69 -0.49 20.83
N ASN A 112 28.07 0.67 21.00
CA ASN A 112 27.31 1.04 22.19
C ASN A 112 26.08 0.13 22.34
N ALA A 113 25.29 -0.02 21.26
CA ALA A 113 24.11 -0.89 21.27
C ALA A 113 24.47 -2.35 21.58
N THR A 114 25.59 -2.85 21.05
CA THR A 114 26.08 -4.22 21.30
C THR A 114 26.46 -4.42 22.77
N GLY A 115 27.08 -3.42 23.40
CA GLY A 115 27.42 -3.46 24.83
C GLY A 115 26.21 -3.40 25.76
N GLU A 116 25.09 -2.87 25.28
CA GLU A 116 23.82 -2.78 26.01
C GLU A 116 22.88 -3.98 25.79
N LEU A 117 23.23 -4.92 24.90
CA LEU A 117 22.43 -6.11 24.63
C LEU A 117 22.25 -6.96 25.91
N ARG A 118 21.00 -7.08 26.35
CA ARG A 118 20.59 -7.91 27.48
C ARG A 118 19.25 -8.54 27.15
N GLN A 119 19.04 -9.78 27.59
CA GLN A 119 17.73 -10.41 27.50
C GLN A 119 16.70 -9.59 28.26
N SER A 120 15.57 -9.29 27.61
CA SER A 120 14.45 -8.59 28.22
C SER A 120 13.29 -9.55 28.50
N SER A 121 12.93 -9.68 29.78
CA SER A 121 11.74 -10.43 30.20
C SER A 121 10.46 -9.89 29.54
N LYS A 122 10.35 -8.56 29.37
CA LYS A 122 9.23 -7.92 28.68
C LYS A 122 9.11 -8.30 27.19
N LYS A 123 10.20 -8.76 26.57
CA LYS A 123 10.23 -9.22 25.18
C LYS A 123 10.11 -10.75 25.05
N GLY A 124 9.97 -11.48 26.16
CA GLY A 124 9.90 -12.94 26.16
C GLY A 124 11.24 -13.65 25.88
N GLU A 125 12.38 -12.95 26.02
CA GLU A 125 13.71 -13.49 25.67
C GLU A 125 14.33 -14.34 26.79
N THR A 126 13.76 -14.34 28.00
CA THR A 126 14.30 -15.00 29.20
C THR A 126 13.70 -16.40 29.45
N GLY A 127 12.92 -16.95 28.51
CA GLY A 127 12.29 -18.28 28.65
C GLY A 127 11.15 -18.37 29.66
N GLN A 128 10.61 -17.24 30.13
CA GLN A 128 9.53 -17.19 31.14
C GLN A 128 8.14 -17.48 30.57
N TRP A 129 8.02 -17.69 29.26
CA TRP A 129 6.74 -17.96 28.58
C TRP A 129 6.89 -19.21 27.69
N ASN A 130 5.80 -19.93 27.51
CA ASN A 130 5.76 -21.05 26.58
C ASN A 130 5.25 -20.55 25.21
N PRO A 131 6.06 -20.67 24.13
CA PRO A 131 5.68 -20.20 22.80
C PRO A 131 4.41 -20.87 22.24
N LEU A 132 4.03 -22.03 22.78
CA LEU A 132 2.90 -22.83 22.30
C LEU A 132 1.59 -22.53 23.04
N ASP A 133 1.56 -21.65 24.04
CA ASP A 133 0.36 -21.47 24.87
C ASP A 133 -0.85 -20.96 24.09
N LEU A 134 -0.61 -20.15 23.04
CA LEU A 134 -1.64 -19.58 22.18
C LEU A 134 -1.91 -20.38 20.89
N ALA A 135 -1.19 -21.49 20.67
CA ALA A 135 -1.39 -22.33 19.50
C ALA A 135 -2.69 -23.14 19.63
N SER A 136 -3.53 -23.11 18.59
CA SER A 136 -4.76 -23.91 18.52
C SER A 136 -4.48 -25.41 18.42
N VAL A 137 -3.39 -25.79 17.72
CA VAL A 137 -2.93 -27.17 17.57
C VAL A 137 -1.45 -27.24 17.87
N LYS A 138 -1.07 -28.12 18.80
CA LYS A 138 0.30 -28.36 19.24
C LYS A 138 0.48 -29.82 19.62
N SER A 139 1.69 -30.34 19.43
CA SER A 139 2.05 -31.71 19.79
C SER A 139 3.51 -31.75 20.22
N GLU A 140 3.81 -32.41 21.35
CA GLU A 140 5.17 -32.72 21.81
C GLU A 140 6.17 -31.54 21.82
N GLY A 141 5.70 -30.31 22.08
CA GLY A 141 6.57 -29.14 22.08
C GLY A 141 6.75 -28.47 20.71
N PHE A 142 5.93 -28.83 19.71
CA PHE A 142 5.95 -28.24 18.38
C PHE A 142 4.58 -27.68 17.97
N TYR A 143 4.59 -26.69 17.08
CA TYR A 143 3.40 -26.29 16.32
C TYR A 143 3.06 -27.38 15.31
N VAL A 144 1.77 -27.66 15.13
CA VAL A 144 1.31 -28.66 14.15
C VAL A 144 0.77 -27.95 12.92
N VAL A 145 1.33 -28.28 11.76
CA VAL A 145 0.83 -27.86 10.45
C VAL A 145 0.25 -29.09 9.76
N ASN A 146 -1.05 -29.04 9.46
CA ASN A 146 -1.69 -30.14 8.75
C ASN A 146 -1.26 -30.10 7.29
N GLU A 147 -0.62 -31.18 6.84
CA GLU A 147 -0.35 -31.38 5.42
C GLU A 147 -1.66 -31.72 4.71
N LYS A 148 -2.28 -30.71 4.08
CA LYS A 148 -3.22 -30.95 2.99
C LYS A 148 -2.44 -30.97 1.69
N LEU A 149 -1.79 -32.09 1.38
CA LEU A 149 -1.31 -32.38 0.02
C LEU A 149 -2.54 -32.62 -0.87
N GLY A 150 -2.86 -31.65 -1.71
CA GLY A 150 -3.92 -31.78 -2.71
C GLY A 150 -3.63 -32.87 -3.74
N LYS A 151 -4.42 -33.94 -3.71
CA LYS A 151 -4.74 -34.80 -4.86
C LYS A 151 -6.26 -34.89 -4.96
N GLU A 152 -6.87 -33.92 -5.62
CA GLU A 152 -8.12 -34.08 -6.38
C GLU A 152 -7.95 -33.34 -7.71
#